data_AF-A0A401H118-F1
#
_entry.id   AF-A0A401H118-F1
#
_cell.length_a   1.000
_cell.length_b   1.000
_cell.length_c   1.000
_cell.angle_alpha   90.00
_cell.angle_beta   90.00
_cell.angle_gamma   90.00
#
_symmetry.space_group_name_H-M   'P 1'
#
loop_
_entity.id
_entity.type
_entity.pdbx_description
1 polymer ?
#
loop_
_entity_poly.entity_id
_entity_poly.type
_entity_poly.pdbx_seq_one_letter_code
_entity_poly.pdbx_strand_id
1 'polypeptide(L)'
;MVAYEEVTAEADITINHEGNVLKKGSLLVAMVNASEFNKLLATTEPPADRQEQLHKITVDLADFMAAIDGSGLFDYFEPDEWLANKNYGRAMIAAHWLKIHPDAVSPAVRDNLKTILHDGGAAFQEEFISVYPEAQQFV
;
A
#
# COMPACT_ATOMS: atom_id res chain seq x y z
N MET A 1 15.60 -3.52 3.49
CA MET A 1 14.77 -4.35 4.41
C MET A 1 14.94 -3.76 5.79
N VAL A 2 13.92 -3.09 6.34
CA VAL A 2 14.03 -2.42 7.65
C VAL A 2 13.01 -3.02 8.61
N ALA A 3 13.56 -3.65 9.65
CA ALA A 3 13.12 -3.55 11.04
C ALA A 3 11.75 -4.13 11.47
N TYR A 4 11.30 -5.26 10.93
CA TYR A 4 10.23 -5.97 11.65
C TYR A 4 10.70 -6.32 13.08
N GLU A 5 11.85 -6.98 13.21
CA GLU A 5 12.41 -7.36 14.52
C GLU A 5 12.82 -6.17 15.41
N GLU A 6 13.29 -5.06 14.83
CA GLU A 6 13.71 -3.87 15.58
C GLU A 6 12.53 -2.99 16.02
N VAL A 7 11.39 -3.00 15.30
CA VAL A 7 10.20 -2.20 15.64
C VAL A 7 9.21 -3.00 16.50
N THR A 8 9.20 -4.33 16.40
CA THR A 8 8.20 -5.20 17.07
C THR A 8 8.76 -6.03 18.23
N ALA A 9 9.86 -5.62 18.86
CA ALA A 9 10.53 -6.39 19.93
C ALA A 9 9.59 -6.84 21.08
N GLU A 10 8.43 -6.19 21.24
CA GLU A 10 7.30 -6.66 22.05
C GLU A 10 5.99 -6.39 21.28
N ALA A 11 5.59 -7.31 20.39
CA ALA A 11 4.32 -7.18 19.66
C ALA A 11 3.13 -7.46 20.59
N ASP A 12 2.71 -6.44 21.36
CA ASP A 12 1.42 -6.44 22.04
C ASP A 12 0.30 -6.51 20.99
N ILE A 13 -0.33 -7.68 20.89
CA ILE A 13 -1.58 -7.85 20.16
C ILE A 13 -2.68 -7.23 21.00
N THR A 14 -3.33 -6.20 20.46
CA THR A 14 -4.53 -5.60 21.05
C THR A 14 -5.74 -5.93 20.18
N ILE A 15 -6.89 -6.12 20.80
CA ILE A 15 -8.16 -6.34 20.09
C ILE A 15 -8.93 -5.02 20.17
N ASN A 16 -9.31 -4.44 19.03
CA ASN A 16 -10.12 -3.22 19.00
C ASN A 16 -11.55 -3.52 19.52
N HIS A 17 -12.39 -2.49 19.71
CA HIS A 17 -13.76 -2.66 20.21
C HIS A 17 -14.67 -3.50 19.29
N GLU A 18 -14.23 -3.79 18.06
CA GLU A 18 -14.94 -4.56 17.04
C GLU A 18 -14.42 -6.00 16.92
N GLY A 19 -13.40 -6.39 17.71
CA GLY A 19 -12.82 -7.72 17.67
C GLY A 19 -11.62 -7.89 16.73
N ASN A 20 -11.15 -6.81 16.08
CA ASN A 20 -10.02 -6.87 15.15
C ASN A 20 -8.68 -6.91 15.87
N VAL A 21 -7.79 -7.79 15.40
CA VAL A 21 -6.42 -7.93 15.89
C VAL A 21 -5.57 -6.78 15.37
N LEU A 22 -5.21 -5.86 16.25
CA LEU A 22 -4.22 -4.82 16.02
C LEU A 22 -2.86 -5.29 16.53
N LYS A 23 -1.89 -5.38 15.62
CA LYS A 23 -0.49 -5.56 15.99
C LYS A 23 0.16 -4.19 16.10
N LYS A 24 0.63 -3.83 17.29
CA LYS A 24 1.36 -2.58 17.54
C LYS A 24 2.54 -2.47 16.56
N GLY A 25 2.67 -1.31 15.91
CA GLY A 25 3.72 -1.07 14.90
C GLY A 25 3.36 -1.44 13.46
N SER A 26 2.25 -2.15 13.19
CA SER A 26 1.86 -2.54 11.81
C SER A 26 1.72 -1.34 10.88
N LEU A 27 1.09 -0.27 11.36
CA LEU A 27 0.95 0.97 10.60
C LEU A 27 2.32 1.58 10.28
N LEU A 28 3.22 1.64 11.27
CA LEU A 28 4.56 2.18 11.07
C LEU A 28 5.34 1.35 10.05
N VAL A 29 5.29 0.02 10.15
CA VAL A 29 5.93 -0.90 9.20
C VAL A 29 5.36 -0.70 7.80
N ALA A 30 4.04 -0.60 7.64
CA ALA A 30 3.40 -0.34 6.36
C ALA A 30 3.84 1.01 5.76
N MET A 31 3.94 2.06 6.58
CA MET A 31 4.43 3.37 6.12
C MET A 31 5.91 3.35 5.75
N VAL A 32 6.74 2.61 6.48
CA VAL A 32 8.16 2.40 6.14
C VAL A 32 8.27 1.66 4.81
N ASN A 33 7.51 0.58 4.63
CA ASN A 33 7.45 -0.19 3.39
C ASN A 33 6.99 0.67 2.21
N ALA A 34 5.93 1.47 2.37
CA ALA A 34 5.49 2.44 1.37
C ALA A 34 6.59 3.47 1.02
N SER A 35 7.34 3.94 2.02
CA SER A 35 8.47 4.84 1.82
C SER A 35 9.59 4.18 1.00
N GLU A 36 9.96 2.94 1.32
CA GLU A 36 10.98 2.19 0.57
C GLU A 36 10.52 1.90 -0.87
N PHE A 37 9.25 1.58 -1.06
CA PHE A 37 8.66 1.39 -2.39
C PHE A 37 8.84 2.65 -3.26
N ASN A 38 8.54 3.84 -2.71
CA ASN A 38 8.76 5.10 -3.41
C ASN A 38 10.23 5.33 -3.77
N LYS A 39 11.17 5.00 -2.87
CA LYS A 39 12.61 5.14 -3.13
C LYS A 39 13.07 4.26 -4.30
N LEU A 40 12.59 3.01 -4.36
CA LEU A 40 12.91 2.08 -5.44
C LEU A 40 12.42 2.58 -6.81
N LEU A 41 11.25 3.23 -6.85
CA LEU A 41 10.72 3.83 -8.08
C LEU A 41 11.37 5.16 -8.47
N ALA A 42 11.82 5.95 -7.49
CA ALA A 42 12.47 7.25 -7.75
C ALA A 42 13.96 7.14 -8.13
N THR A 43 14.55 5.93 -8.03
CA THR A 43 15.99 5.72 -8.30
C THR A 43 16.30 5.80 -9.79
N THR A 44 17.21 6.69 -10.18
CA THR A 44 17.64 6.89 -11.59
C THR A 44 18.35 5.68 -12.18
N GLU A 45 19.13 4.98 -11.36
CA GLU A 45 19.83 3.74 -11.72
C GLU A 45 19.27 2.60 -10.86
N PRO A 46 18.11 2.03 -11.23
CA PRO A 46 17.44 1.03 -10.43
C PRO A 46 18.32 -0.22 -10.27
N PRO A 47 18.36 -0.84 -9.08
CA PRO A 47 19.12 -2.06 -8.89
C PRO A 47 18.54 -3.20 -9.73
N ALA A 48 19.37 -4.19 -10.07
CA ALA A 48 18.98 -5.30 -10.95
C ALA A 48 17.80 -6.12 -10.39
N ASP A 49 17.69 -6.18 -9.07
CA ASP A 49 16.64 -6.85 -8.31
C ASP A 49 15.48 -5.92 -7.93
N ARG A 50 15.37 -4.72 -8.53
CA ARG A 50 14.31 -3.75 -8.18
C ARG A 50 12.93 -4.38 -8.16
N GLN A 51 12.57 -5.14 -9.20
CA GLN A 51 11.23 -5.74 -9.29
C GLN A 51 10.99 -6.74 -8.16
N GLU A 52 11.98 -7.56 -7.83
CA GLU A 52 11.89 -8.50 -6.71
C GLU A 52 11.73 -7.77 -5.37
N GLN A 53 12.44 -6.67 -5.17
CA GLN A 53 12.30 -5.85 -3.96
C GLN A 53 10.92 -5.18 -3.86
N LEU A 54 10.40 -4.65 -4.98
CA LEU A 54 9.05 -4.08 -5.03
C LEU A 54 8.02 -5.16 -4.70
N HIS A 55 8.11 -6.33 -5.34
CA HIS A 55 7.21 -7.45 -5.09
C HIS A 55 7.23 -7.92 -3.64
N LYS A 56 8.42 -8.01 -3.03
CA LYS A 56 8.55 -8.35 -1.62
C LYS A 56 7.80 -7.35 -0.73
N ILE A 57 7.95 -6.05 -0.99
CA ILE A 57 7.23 -5.02 -0.25
C ILE A 57 5.72 -5.15 -0.48
N THR A 58 5.28 -5.40 -1.71
CA THR A 58 3.87 -5.60 -2.07
C THR A 58 3.24 -6.73 -1.27
N VAL A 59 3.93 -7.86 -1.14
CA VAL A 59 3.50 -9.03 -0.37
C VAL A 59 3.51 -8.72 1.13
N ASP A 60 4.58 -8.12 1.64
CA ASP A 60 4.70 -7.76 3.07
C ASP A 60 3.55 -6.80 3.49
N LEU A 61 3.13 -5.88 2.62
CA LEU A 61 2.00 -4.98 2.90
C LEU A 61 0.68 -5.73 3.14
N ALA A 62 0.44 -6.85 2.46
CA ALA A 62 -0.79 -7.64 2.60
C ALA A 62 -1.00 -8.13 4.04
N ASP A 63 0.08 -8.52 4.73
CA ASP A 63 0.05 -9.03 6.10
C ASP A 63 -0.41 -7.97 7.13
N PHE A 64 -0.28 -6.69 6.79
CA PHE A 64 -0.66 -5.58 7.66
C PHE A 64 -2.06 -5.04 7.38
N MET A 65 -2.69 -5.41 6.28
CA MET A 65 -3.94 -4.79 5.84
C MET A 65 -5.07 -4.97 6.82
N ALA A 66 -5.20 -6.14 7.45
CA ALA A 66 -6.23 -6.36 8.47
C ALA A 66 -6.06 -5.41 9.69
N ALA A 67 -4.82 -5.14 10.09
CA ALA A 67 -4.52 -4.23 11.19
C ALA A 67 -4.68 -2.75 10.77
N ILE A 68 -4.37 -2.42 9.52
CA ILE A 68 -4.55 -1.07 8.96
C ILE A 68 -6.04 -0.75 8.82
N ASP A 69 -6.80 -1.66 8.24
CA ASP A 69 -8.25 -1.52 8.04
C ASP A 69 -8.98 -1.37 9.38
N GLY A 70 -8.70 -2.27 10.33
CA GLY A 70 -9.28 -2.22 11.67
C GLY A 70 -8.80 -1.05 12.55
N SER A 71 -7.83 -0.25 12.09
CA SER A 71 -7.38 0.96 12.79
C SER A 71 -8.20 2.21 12.46
N GLY A 72 -9.08 2.14 11.45
CA GLY A 72 -9.84 3.30 10.98
C GLY A 72 -8.97 4.33 10.23
N LEU A 73 -7.76 3.95 9.79
CA LEU A 73 -6.85 4.87 9.10
C LEU A 73 -7.49 5.50 7.86
N PHE A 74 -8.28 4.72 7.14
CA PHE A 74 -9.01 5.15 5.95
C PHE A 74 -10.25 6.00 6.29
N ASP A 75 -10.61 6.16 7.56
CA ASP A 75 -11.66 7.11 7.98
C ASP A 75 -11.10 8.54 8.15
N TYR A 76 -9.77 8.70 8.20
CA TYR A 76 -9.11 10.00 8.36
C TYR A 76 -8.75 10.67 7.03
N PHE A 77 -8.75 9.92 5.93
CA PHE A 77 -8.38 10.39 4.59
C PHE A 77 -9.27 9.72 3.56
N GLU A 78 -9.80 10.51 2.63
CA GLU A 78 -10.62 9.98 1.55
C GLU A 78 -9.78 9.05 0.65
N PRO A 79 -10.37 8.00 0.06
CA PRO A 79 -9.63 7.03 -0.75
C PRO A 79 -8.82 7.65 -1.90
N ASP A 80 -9.30 8.76 -2.49
CA ASP A 80 -8.61 9.45 -3.56
C ASP A 80 -7.34 10.19 -3.08
N GLU A 81 -7.29 10.64 -1.83
CA GLU A 81 -6.11 11.28 -1.24
C GLU A 81 -4.91 10.33 -1.07
N TRP A 82 -5.18 9.03 -0.97
CA TRP A 82 -4.15 8.00 -0.92
C TRP A 82 -3.48 7.74 -2.28
N LEU A 83 -4.22 7.99 -3.36
CA LEU A 83 -3.77 7.83 -4.74
C LEU A 83 -3.17 9.13 -5.33
N ALA A 84 -3.28 10.23 -4.60
CA ALA A 84 -2.78 11.53 -5.04
C ALA A 84 -1.25 11.67 -4.94
N ASN A 85 -0.71 12.73 -5.57
CA ASN A 85 0.67 13.22 -5.40
C ASN A 85 1.78 12.22 -5.77
N LYS A 86 1.51 11.24 -6.64
CA LYS A 86 2.51 10.25 -7.11
C LYS A 86 3.21 9.53 -5.96
N ASN A 87 2.52 9.33 -4.84
CA ASN A 87 3.02 8.53 -3.74
C ASN A 87 2.65 7.06 -3.97
N TYR A 88 3.46 6.38 -4.77
CA TYR A 88 3.23 5.00 -5.19
C TYR A 88 3.14 4.02 -4.02
N GLY A 89 3.91 4.24 -2.95
CA GLY A 89 3.81 3.43 -1.73
C GLY A 89 2.45 3.55 -1.03
N ARG A 90 1.92 4.77 -0.87
CA ARG A 90 0.56 4.98 -0.35
C ARG A 90 -0.49 4.39 -1.30
N ALA A 91 -0.25 4.48 -2.60
CA ALA A 91 -1.11 3.89 -3.60
C ALA A 91 -1.15 2.36 -3.50
N MET A 92 -0.04 1.68 -3.18
CA MET A 92 -0.04 0.24 -2.93
C MET A 92 -0.89 -0.14 -1.71
N ILE A 93 -0.83 0.65 -0.63
CA ILE A 93 -1.71 0.46 0.54
C ILE A 93 -3.18 0.66 0.14
N ALA A 94 -3.47 1.69 -0.66
CA ALA A 94 -4.80 1.93 -1.19
C ALA A 94 -5.28 0.80 -2.12
N ALA A 95 -4.41 0.21 -2.95
CA ALA A 95 -4.76 -0.90 -3.82
C ALA A 95 -5.27 -2.11 -3.01
N HIS A 96 -4.52 -2.46 -1.97
CA HIS A 96 -4.92 -3.53 -1.04
C HIS A 96 -6.23 -3.22 -0.33
N TRP A 97 -6.46 -1.96 0.04
CA TRP A 97 -7.70 -1.55 0.69
C TRP A 97 -8.91 -1.55 -0.26
N LEU A 98 -8.76 -1.04 -1.48
CA LEU A 98 -9.81 -1.03 -2.52
C LEU A 98 -10.21 -2.45 -2.95
N LYS A 99 -9.31 -3.42 -2.85
CA LYS A 99 -9.62 -4.84 -3.04
C LYS A 99 -10.64 -5.35 -2.00
N ILE A 100 -10.59 -4.84 -0.77
CA ILE A 100 -11.49 -5.19 0.33
C ILE A 100 -12.78 -4.36 0.25
N HIS A 101 -12.68 -3.10 -0.18
CA HIS A 101 -13.77 -2.12 -0.24
C HIS A 101 -14.03 -1.62 -1.68
N PRO A 102 -14.56 -2.48 -2.57
CA PRO A 102 -14.72 -2.15 -4.00
C PRO A 102 -15.76 -1.05 -4.27
N ASP A 103 -16.67 -0.80 -3.32
CA ASP A 103 -17.67 0.26 -3.36
C ASP A 103 -17.08 1.66 -3.13
N ALA A 104 -15.88 1.75 -2.56
CA ALA A 104 -15.16 3.00 -2.38
C ALA A 104 -14.59 3.59 -3.69
N VAL A 105 -14.70 2.88 -4.82
CA VAL A 105 -14.20 3.31 -6.13
C VAL A 105 -15.12 4.36 -6.78
N SER A 106 -15.04 5.58 -6.25
CA SER A 106 -15.72 6.77 -6.75
C SER A 106 -15.12 7.28 -8.08
N PRO A 107 -15.77 8.22 -8.80
CA PRO A 107 -15.19 8.86 -9.97
C PRO A 107 -13.81 9.50 -9.72
N ALA A 108 -13.61 10.15 -8.57
CA ALA A 108 -12.33 10.75 -8.20
C ALA A 108 -11.23 9.69 -8.01
N VAL A 109 -11.56 8.58 -7.36
CA VAL A 109 -10.66 7.43 -7.21
C VAL A 109 -10.25 6.89 -8.58
N ARG A 110 -11.20 6.74 -9.51
CA ARG A 110 -10.91 6.27 -10.88
C ARG A 110 -9.97 7.19 -11.64
N ASP A 111 -10.14 8.50 -11.52
CA ASP A 111 -9.28 9.47 -12.20
C ASP A 111 -7.86 9.48 -11.59
N ASN A 112 -7.74 9.34 -10.27
CA ASN A 112 -6.44 9.19 -9.62
C ASN A 112 -5.78 7.84 -9.95
N LEU A 113 -6.54 6.74 -10.05
CA LEU A 113 -6.04 5.43 -10.50
C LEU A 113 -5.44 5.51 -11.90
N LYS A 114 -6.15 6.12 -12.87
CA LYS A 114 -5.63 6.32 -14.23
C LYS A 114 -4.33 7.13 -14.20
N THR A 115 -4.33 8.23 -13.46
CA THR A 115 -3.18 9.13 -13.37
C THR A 115 -1.96 8.43 -12.79
N ILE A 116 -2.13 7.74 -11.66
CA ILE A 116 -1.00 7.11 -10.97
C ILE A 116 -0.48 5.87 -11.69
N LEU A 117 -1.36 5.08 -12.32
CA LEU A 117 -0.96 3.94 -13.15
C LEU A 117 -0.18 4.43 -14.38
N HIS A 118 -0.68 5.45 -15.08
CA HIS A 118 0.03 6.05 -16.20
C HIS A 118 1.41 6.58 -15.78
N ASP A 119 1.47 7.36 -14.70
CA ASP A 119 2.69 8.06 -14.29
C ASP A 119 3.72 7.16 -13.58
N GLY A 120 3.28 6.08 -12.94
CA GLY A 120 4.16 5.15 -12.21
C GLY A 120 4.96 4.21 -13.12
N GLY A 121 4.60 4.11 -14.40
CA GLY A 121 5.29 3.27 -15.37
C GLY A 121 5.11 1.76 -15.14
N ALA A 122 5.73 0.96 -16.00
CA ALA A 122 5.46 -0.48 -16.09
C ALA A 122 5.72 -1.25 -14.78
N ALA A 123 6.82 -0.96 -14.08
CA ALA A 123 7.17 -1.66 -12.84
C ALA A 123 6.13 -1.44 -11.72
N PHE A 124 5.61 -0.22 -11.61
CA PHE A 124 4.53 0.09 -10.67
C PHE A 124 3.21 -0.55 -11.10
N GLN A 125 2.85 -0.43 -12.38
CA GLN A 125 1.62 -1.02 -12.93
C GLN A 125 1.56 -2.53 -12.67
N GLU A 126 2.66 -3.24 -12.92
CA GLU A 126 2.76 -4.69 -12.67
C GLU A 126 2.42 -5.03 -11.22
N GLU A 127 3.05 -4.36 -10.26
CA GLU A 127 2.79 -4.60 -8.83
C GLU A 127 1.38 -4.20 -8.43
N PHE A 128 0.91 -3.04 -8.88
CA PHE A 128 -0.42 -2.55 -8.52
C PHE A 128 -1.53 -3.48 -9.02
N ILE A 129 -1.43 -3.95 -10.27
CA ILE A 129 -2.40 -4.85 -10.90
C ILE A 129 -2.34 -6.24 -10.27
N SER A 130 -1.15 -6.68 -9.81
CA SER A 130 -1.03 -7.94 -9.06
C SER A 130 -1.86 -7.94 -7.76
N VAL A 131 -2.02 -6.77 -7.14
CA VAL A 131 -2.83 -6.57 -5.93
C VAL A 131 -4.30 -6.36 -6.27
N TYR A 132 -4.58 -5.45 -7.19
CA TYR A 132 -5.93 -5.02 -7.58
C TYR A 132 -6.14 -5.17 -9.11
N PRO A 133 -6.45 -6.39 -9.59
CA PRO A 133 -6.53 -6.70 -11.02
C PRO A 133 -7.55 -5.86 -11.80
N GLU A 134 -8.61 -5.40 -11.14
CA GLU A 134 -9.64 -4.53 -11.71
C GLU A 134 -9.07 -3.20 -12.20
N ALA A 135 -7.89 -2.79 -11.70
CA ALA A 135 -7.21 -1.59 -12.17
C ALA A 135 -6.70 -1.69 -13.62
N GLN A 136 -6.62 -2.89 -14.19
CA GLN A 136 -6.22 -3.10 -15.59
C GLN A 136 -7.07 -2.30 -16.58
N GLN A 137 -8.32 -1.98 -16.24
CA GLN A 137 -9.22 -1.17 -17.06
C GLN A 137 -8.84 0.32 -17.13
N PHE A 138 -7.90 0.76 -16.30
CA PHE A 138 -7.47 2.16 -16.17
C PHE A 138 -6.07 2.42 -16.75
N VAL A 139 -5.41 1.38 -17.27
CA VAL A 139 -4.09 1.43 -17.93
C VAL A 139 -4.24 1.81 -19.40
#